data_AF-A0A2N6C1S0-F1
#
_entry.id   AF-A0A2N6C1S0-F1
#
_cell.length_a   1.000
_cell.length_b   1.000
_cell.length_c   1.000
_cell.angle_alpha   90.00
_cell.angle_beta   90.00
_cell.angle_gamma   90.00
#
_symmetry.space_group_name_H-M   'P 1'
#
loop_
_entity.id
_entity.type
_entity.pdbx_description
1 polymer ?
#
loop_
_entity_poly.entity_id
_entity_poly.type
_entity_poly.pdbx_seq_one_letter_code
_entity_poly.pdbx_strand_id
1 'polypeptide(L)'
;MDASSLSTGAIGQITLTIHQLAESLGCAIDLKDSYTQNHSMDVAAMARAIAKAMGLEADSCEMIDIAGHLHDIGKIGISDAVLKNRGKLSDEQWLEMRKHPFLGYEILKDIRVS
;
A
#
# COMPACT_ATOMS: atom_id res chain seq x y z
N MET A 1 -13.71 -26.04 -25.58
CA MET A 1 -13.22 -25.03 -24.62
C MET A 1 -13.67 -25.52 -23.26
N ASP A 2 -12.74 -26.00 -22.43
CA ASP A 2 -13.08 -26.59 -21.15
C ASP A 2 -13.37 -25.50 -20.09
N ALA A 3 -14.18 -25.84 -19.09
CA ALA A 3 -14.53 -24.93 -18.00
C ALA A 3 -13.35 -24.63 -17.04
N SER A 4 -12.27 -25.42 -17.09
CA SER A 4 -11.07 -25.21 -16.27
C SER A 4 -10.19 -24.05 -16.77
N SER A 5 -10.15 -23.81 -18.08
CA SER A 5 -9.41 -22.71 -18.72
C SER A 5 -10.04 -21.33 -18.49
N LEU A 6 -11.36 -21.28 -18.23
CA LEU A 6 -12.09 -20.07 -17.86
C LEU A 6 -11.87 -19.67 -16.39
N SER A 7 -11.54 -20.64 -15.52
CA SER A 7 -11.31 -20.43 -14.08
C SER A 7 -9.97 -19.75 -13.79
N THR A 8 -8.88 -20.18 -14.45
CA THR A 8 -7.55 -19.59 -14.22
C THR A 8 -7.44 -18.15 -14.73
N GLY A 9 -8.08 -17.85 -15.88
CA GLY A 9 -8.07 -16.50 -16.44
C GLY A 9 -8.85 -15.48 -15.61
N ALA A 10 -10.03 -15.87 -15.09
CA ALA A 10 -10.83 -15.01 -14.23
C ALA A 10 -10.14 -14.71 -12.88
N ILE A 11 -9.49 -15.72 -12.28
CA ILE A 11 -8.72 -15.53 -11.03
C ILE A 11 -7.54 -14.59 -11.26
N GLY A 12 -6.77 -14.79 -12.33
CA GLY A 12 -5.66 -13.89 -12.67
C GLY A 12 -6.11 -12.44 -12.90
N GLN A 13 -7.26 -12.25 -13.54
CA GLN A 13 -7.84 -10.92 -13.75
C GLN A 13 -8.24 -10.25 -12.42
N ILE A 14 -8.82 -11.00 -11.48
CA ILE A 14 -9.19 -10.50 -10.15
C ILE A 14 -7.95 -10.07 -9.37
N THR A 15 -6.89 -10.89 -9.35
CA THR A 15 -5.64 -10.55 -8.66
C THR A 15 -5.03 -9.27 -9.21
N LEU A 16 -4.99 -9.12 -10.54
CA LEU A 16 -4.50 -7.90 -11.18
C LEU A 16 -5.33 -6.67 -10.77
N THR A 17 -6.66 -6.79 -10.74
CA THR A 17 -7.55 -5.70 -10.33
C THR A 17 -7.37 -5.33 -8.85
N ILE A 18 -7.12 -6.30 -7.96
CA ILE A 18 -6.82 -6.03 -6.55
C ILE A 18 -5.52 -5.24 -6.41
N HIS A 19 -4.48 -5.63 -7.17
CA HIS A 19 -3.22 -4.90 -7.18
C HIS A 19 -3.43 -3.45 -7.67
N GLN A 20 -4.11 -3.24 -8.78
CA GLN A 20 -4.42 -1.90 -9.30
C GLN A 20 -5.27 -1.06 -8.33
N LEU A 21 -6.14 -1.71 -7.55
CA LEU A 21 -6.90 -1.04 -6.50
C LEU A 21 -5.98 -0.58 -5.37
N ALA A 22 -5.04 -1.43 -4.93
CA ALA A 22 -4.05 -1.08 -3.92
C ALA A 22 -3.17 0.09 -4.39
N GLU A 23 -2.72 0.05 -5.64
CA GLU A 23 -1.98 1.15 -6.30
C GLU A 23 -2.78 2.47 -6.26
N SER A 24 -4.05 2.42 -6.66
CA SER A 24 -4.94 3.58 -6.68
C SER A 24 -5.19 4.16 -5.28
N LEU A 25 -5.30 3.30 -4.27
CA LEU A 25 -5.46 3.73 -2.87
C LEU A 25 -4.18 4.37 -2.34
N GLY A 26 -3.01 3.81 -2.64
CA GLY A 26 -1.72 4.43 -2.34
C GLY A 26 -1.59 5.81 -2.98
N CYS A 27 -1.96 5.93 -4.26
CA CYS A 27 -1.98 7.21 -4.97
C CYS A 27 -2.92 8.23 -4.32
N ALA A 28 -4.09 7.81 -3.83
CA ALA A 28 -5.01 8.71 -3.14
C ALA A 28 -4.43 9.25 -1.82
N ILE A 29 -3.62 8.46 -1.13
CA ILE A 29 -2.92 8.87 0.10
C ILE A 29 -1.76 9.82 -0.23
N ASP A 30 -0.98 9.49 -1.24
CA ASP A 30 0.07 10.35 -1.78
C ASP A 30 -0.49 11.72 -2.20
N LEU A 31 -1.70 11.79 -2.78
CA LEU A 31 -2.36 13.06 -3.11
C LEU A 31 -2.81 13.85 -1.86
N LYS A 32 -3.19 13.17 -0.78
CA LYS A 32 -3.57 13.82 0.49
C LYS A 32 -2.33 14.39 1.20
N ASP A 33 -1.21 13.68 1.13
CA ASP A 33 0.08 14.05 1.69
C ASP A 33 0.89 14.88 0.67
N SER A 34 0.84 16.21 0.81
CA SER A 34 1.36 17.16 -0.18
C SER A 34 2.87 17.05 -0.48
N TYR A 35 3.58 16.14 0.19
CA TYR A 35 5.02 15.91 0.07
C TYR A 35 5.40 14.73 -0.83
N THR A 36 4.44 13.89 -1.24
CA THR A 36 4.73 12.61 -1.89
C THR A 36 4.00 12.49 -3.22
N GLN A 37 4.69 12.67 -4.35
CA GLN A 37 4.20 12.22 -5.66
C GLN A 37 4.95 10.95 -6.02
N ASN A 38 4.23 9.87 -6.33
CA ASN A 38 4.77 8.55 -6.65
C ASN A 38 5.58 7.85 -5.53
N HIS A 39 5.58 8.37 -4.30
CA HIS A 39 6.32 7.75 -3.19
C HIS A 39 5.90 6.30 -2.97
N SER A 40 4.59 6.06 -2.92
CA SER A 40 4.05 4.72 -2.71
C SER A 40 4.38 3.78 -3.88
N MET A 41 4.49 4.31 -5.10
CA MET A 41 4.93 3.55 -6.29
C MET A 41 6.39 3.14 -6.20
N ASP A 42 7.27 4.10 -5.89
CA ASP A 42 8.70 3.88 -5.84
C ASP A 42 9.08 2.92 -4.70
N VAL A 43 8.44 3.06 -3.53
CA VAL A 43 8.63 2.16 -2.39
C VAL A 43 8.19 0.74 -2.72
N ALA A 44 7.04 0.55 -3.36
CA ALA A 44 6.55 -0.77 -3.78
C ALA A 44 7.54 -1.44 -4.75
N ALA A 45 7.92 -0.73 -5.81
CA ALA A 45 8.85 -1.23 -6.82
C ALA A 45 10.21 -1.63 -6.23
N MET A 46 10.75 -0.80 -5.32
CA MET A 46 12.00 -1.10 -4.62
C MET A 46 11.86 -2.32 -3.71
N ALA A 47 10.79 -2.39 -2.92
CA ALA A 47 10.53 -3.51 -2.01
C ALA A 47 10.42 -4.85 -2.78
N ARG A 48 9.68 -4.85 -3.90
CA ARG A 48 9.56 -6.00 -4.79
C ARG A 48 10.91 -6.40 -5.42
N ALA A 49 11.71 -5.42 -5.84
CA ALA A 49 13.04 -5.69 -6.40
C ALA A 49 13.98 -6.33 -5.36
N ILE A 50 13.95 -5.84 -4.12
CA ILE A 50 14.71 -6.42 -3.00
C ILE A 50 14.22 -7.85 -2.71
N ALA A 51 12.90 -8.07 -2.65
CA ALA A 51 12.32 -9.38 -2.42
C ALA A 51 12.78 -10.41 -3.46
N LYS A 52 12.78 -10.02 -4.74
CA LYS A 52 13.31 -10.85 -5.84
C LYS A 52 14.79 -11.14 -5.68
N ALA A 53 15.60 -10.14 -5.34
CA ALA A 53 17.03 -10.31 -5.13
C ALA A 53 17.36 -11.24 -3.94
N MET A 54 16.45 -11.31 -2.96
CA MET A 54 16.53 -12.24 -1.83
C MET A 54 16.08 -13.68 -2.17
N GLY A 55 15.60 -13.92 -3.39
CA GLY A 55 15.15 -15.25 -3.83
C GLY A 55 13.77 -15.66 -3.29
N LEU A 56 12.92 -14.69 -2.91
CA LEU A 56 11.54 -14.98 -2.52
C LEU A 56 10.72 -15.44 -3.73
N GLU A 57 9.68 -16.24 -3.47
CA GLU A 57 8.77 -16.72 -4.51
C GLU A 57 7.98 -15.57 -5.16
N ALA A 58 7.51 -15.79 -6.39
CA ALA A 58 6.80 -14.76 -7.16
C ALA A 58 5.58 -14.19 -6.41
N ASP A 59 4.80 -15.06 -5.75
CA ASP A 59 3.61 -14.66 -4.99
C ASP A 59 3.98 -13.79 -3.78
N SER A 60 5.10 -14.11 -3.11
CA SER A 60 5.63 -13.27 -2.02
C SER A 60 6.11 -11.91 -2.52
N CYS A 61 6.76 -11.88 -3.69
CA CYS A 61 7.20 -10.63 -4.31
C CYS A 61 6.00 -9.74 -4.70
N GLU A 62 4.92 -10.33 -5.19
CA GLU A 62 3.69 -9.62 -5.54
C GLU A 62 2.97 -9.09 -4.29
N MET A 63 2.91 -9.90 -3.23
CA MET A 63 2.34 -9.47 -1.95
C MET A 63 3.11 -8.30 -1.34
N ILE A 64 4.44 -8.31 -1.46
CA ILE A 64 5.30 -7.21 -1.00
C ILE A 64 5.08 -5.94 -1.82
N ASP A 65 4.83 -6.06 -3.13
CA ASP A 65 4.47 -4.92 -4.00
C ASP A 65 3.18 -4.24 -3.52
N ILE A 66 2.13 -5.05 -3.33
CA ILE A 66 0.83 -4.61 -2.82
C ILE A 66 0.98 -3.97 -1.43
N ALA A 67 1.76 -4.59 -0.53
CA ALA A 67 2.04 -4.04 0.79
C ALA A 67 2.80 -2.71 0.72
N GLY A 68 3.71 -2.56 -0.25
CA GLY A 68 4.44 -1.32 -0.50
C GLY A 68 3.51 -0.17 -0.91
N HIS A 69 2.54 -0.43 -1.78
CA HIS A 69 1.53 0.58 -2.15
C HIS A 69 0.68 1.04 -0.97
N LEU A 70 0.41 0.14 -0.01
CA LEU A 70 -0.50 0.38 1.12
C LEU A 70 0.20 0.75 2.43
N HIS A 71 1.53 0.80 2.48
CA HIS A 71 2.29 0.94 3.74
C HIS A 71 1.86 2.16 4.58
N ASP A 72 1.47 3.24 3.91
CA ASP A 72 1.08 4.51 4.51
C ASP A 72 -0.44 4.77 4.50
N ILE A 73 -1.28 3.76 4.18
CA ILE A 73 -2.74 3.92 4.03
C ILE A 73 -3.42 4.55 5.25
N GLY A 74 -2.88 4.32 6.45
CA GLY A 74 -3.40 4.91 7.69
C GLY A 74 -3.24 6.43 7.81
N LYS A 75 -2.46 7.08 6.92
CA LYS A 75 -2.40 8.57 6.83
C LYS A 75 -3.75 9.19 6.52
N ILE A 76 -4.72 8.42 6.04
CA ILE A 76 -6.11 8.87 5.87
C ILE A 76 -6.73 9.38 7.18
N GLY A 77 -6.36 8.79 8.32
CA GLY A 77 -6.86 9.17 9.65
C GLY A 77 -6.03 10.23 10.36
N ILE A 78 -4.99 10.78 9.72
CA ILE A 78 -4.17 11.87 10.25
C ILE A 78 -4.76 13.22 9.82
N SER A 79 -4.81 14.19 10.73
CA SER A 79 -5.36 15.52 10.41
C SER A 79 -4.52 16.25 9.36
N ASP A 80 -5.19 17.06 8.54
CA ASP A 80 -4.55 17.89 7.53
C ASP A 80 -3.54 18.88 8.14
N ALA A 81 -3.80 19.37 9.35
CA ALA A 81 -2.90 20.29 10.05
C ALA A 81 -1.54 19.64 10.39
N VAL A 82 -1.54 18.34 10.70
CA VAL A 82 -0.32 17.57 10.94
C VAL A 82 0.30 17.13 9.62
N LEU A 83 -0.50 16.56 8.71
CA LEU A 83 0.00 15.98 7.46
C LEU A 83 0.57 17.03 6.49
N LYS A 84 -0.03 18.22 6.41
CA LYS A 84 0.40 19.30 5.49
C LYS A 84 1.40 20.26 6.13
N ASN A 85 1.87 19.99 7.35
CA ASN A 85 2.84 20.84 8.02
C ASN A 85 4.19 20.78 7.29
N ARG A 86 4.65 21.93 6.78
CA ARG A 86 5.94 22.06 6.07
C ARG A 86 7.13 22.36 7.00
N GLY A 87 6.86 22.61 8.28
CA GLY A 87 7.86 22.85 9.32
C GLY A 87 8.11 21.62 10.18
N LYS A 88 8.85 21.81 11.28
CA LYS A 88 9.00 20.75 12.29
C LYS A 88 7.66 20.52 12.98
N LEU A 89 7.26 19.26 13.09
CA LEU A 89 6.13 18.85 13.93
C LEU A 89 6.47 19.09 15.41
N SER A 90 5.50 19.56 16.19
CA SER A 90 5.57 19.51 17.66
C SER A 90 5.52 18.06 18.16
N ASP A 91 5.79 17.85 19.44
CA ASP A 91 5.72 16.52 20.05
C ASP A 91 4.29 15.94 19.97
N GLU A 92 3.27 16.77 20.13
CA GLU A 92 1.86 16.36 19.99
C GLU A 92 1.51 15.99 18.54
N GLN A 93 2.00 16.78 17.58
CA GLN A 93 1.79 16.49 16.16
C GLN A 93 2.52 15.20 15.75
N TRP A 94 3.71 14.94 16.32
CA TRP A 94 4.42 13.68 16.15
C TRP A 94 3.65 12.50 16.74
N LEU A 95 3.06 12.67 17.93
CA LEU A 95 2.24 11.64 18.56
C LEU A 95 1.03 11.28 17.69
N GLU A 96 0.44 12.26 17.01
CA GLU A 96 -0.61 12.04 16.02
C GLU A 96 -0.07 11.32 14.78
N MET A 97 0.99 11.84 14.16
CA MET A 97 1.60 11.25 12.96
C MET A 97 1.94 9.77 13.16
N ARG A 98 2.45 9.38 14.33
CA ARG A 98 2.82 7.99 14.67
C ARG A 98 1.64 7.02 14.79
N LYS A 99 0.40 7.50 14.69
CA LYS A 99 -0.80 6.63 14.65
C LYS A 99 -1.00 5.97 13.30
N HIS A 100 -0.46 6.51 12.20
CA HIS A 100 -0.74 6.00 10.86
C HIS A 100 -0.45 4.50 10.66
N PRO A 101 0.59 3.87 11.25
CA PRO A 101 0.82 2.44 11.05
C PRO A 101 -0.29 1.60 11.71
N PHE A 102 -0.70 1.99 12.92
CA PHE A 102 -1.80 1.32 13.63
C PHE A 102 -3.12 1.49 12.90
N LEU A 103 -3.41 2.69 12.40
CA LEU A 103 -4.60 2.94 11.59
C LEU A 103 -4.56 2.15 10.28
N GLY A 104 -3.39 2.02 9.65
CA GLY A 104 -3.19 1.18 8.46
C GLY A 104 -3.49 -0.28 8.74
N TYR A 105 -3.00 -0.82 9.86
CA TYR A 105 -3.36 -2.16 10.33
C TYR A 105 -4.88 -2.28 10.54
N GLU A 106 -5.51 -1.33 11.22
CA GLU A 106 -6.96 -1.36 11.47
C GLU A 106 -7.80 -1.36 10.18
N ILE A 107 -7.30 -0.71 9.12
CA ILE A 107 -7.94 -0.71 7.78
C ILE A 107 -7.79 -2.08 7.10
N LEU A 108 -6.64 -2.73 7.24
CA LEU A 108 -6.28 -3.92 6.46
C LEU A 108 -6.53 -5.25 7.18
N LYS A 109 -6.71 -5.26 8.50
CA LYS A 109 -6.75 -6.48 9.33
C LYS A 109 -7.79 -7.53 8.93
N ASP A 110 -8.87 -7.12 8.26
CA ASP A 110 -9.95 -8.03 7.84
C ASP A 110 -9.72 -8.61 6.43
N ILE A 111 -8.70 -8.14 5.71
CA ILE A 111 -8.29 -8.70 4.42
C ILE A 111 -7.62 -10.04 4.67
N ARG A 112 -8.19 -11.09 4.06
CA ARG A 112 -7.61 -12.43 4.14
C ARG A 112 -6.56 -12.59 3.05
N VAL A 113 -5.34 -12.89 3.48
CA VAL A 113 -4.27 -13.36 2.60
C VAL A 113 -4.27 -14.88 2.69
N SER A 114 -4.78 -15.54 1.64
CA SER A 114 -4.91 -17.00 1.55
C SER A 114 -3.78 -17.61 0.75
#